data_AF-X1N2E3-F1
#
_entry.id   AF-X1N2E3-F1
#
_cell.length_a   1.000
_cell.length_b   1.000
_cell.length_c   1.000
_cell.angle_alpha   90.00
_cell.angle_beta   90.00
_cell.angle_gamma   90.00
#
_symmetry.space_group_name_H-M   'P 1'
#
loop_
_entity.id
_entity.type
_entity.pdbx_description
1 polymer ?
#
loop_
_entity_poly.entity_id
_entity_poly.type
_entity_poly.pdbx_seq_one_letter_code
_entity_poly.pdbx_strand_id
1 'polypeptide(L)'
;MLVSGSQLVKLLPNKRPCRDCGFPTCFAFAMKLASGGATVDKCPHISPEIRAKIEELLIPPMKFVTIGTGENKLEIGNEEVIYRHEKTFVHEPGIALLVSDKESDEEIQGAISRIRKLHYAWVGTMLRANLLAPYFESGDKPRFIAVVKRLRESIDLPLVIISEDAEALFAARDICADRQPLIYPITQENIDTAIPKIKEKPTPVGVRAESVEGLVSLTTKLKASGIDDLVLDPGSKTMLEVIRDQTLIRRATLKQTFRPLGYPTMAFPCFMVRDNP
;
A
#
# COMPACT_ATOMS: atom_id res chain seq x y z
N MET A 1 1.69 -18.07 10.06
CA MET A 1 2.85 -17.60 10.86
C MET A 1 4.09 -17.75 10.01
N LEU A 2 4.74 -16.63 9.65
CA LEU A 2 5.93 -16.69 8.78
C LEU A 2 7.18 -17.14 9.54
N VAL A 3 7.38 -16.67 10.78
CA VAL A 3 8.47 -17.15 11.63
C VAL A 3 7.90 -18.10 12.66
N SER A 4 8.32 -19.36 12.62
CA SER A 4 7.97 -20.30 13.66
C SER A 4 8.72 -19.93 14.95
N GLY A 5 8.04 -19.96 16.10
CA GLY A 5 8.75 -19.76 17.36
C GLY A 5 9.85 -20.82 17.58
N SER A 6 9.74 -22.00 16.97
CA SER A 6 10.80 -23.02 16.98
C SER A 6 12.07 -22.58 16.24
N GLN A 7 11.97 -21.81 15.16
CA GLN A 7 13.14 -21.19 14.51
C GLN A 7 13.74 -20.08 15.39
N LEU A 8 12.91 -19.25 16.03
CA LEU A 8 13.38 -18.20 16.92
C LEU A 8 14.09 -18.77 18.16
N VAL A 9 13.61 -19.87 18.74
CA VAL A 9 14.27 -20.50 19.89
C VAL A 9 15.70 -20.94 19.57
N LYS A 10 15.97 -21.41 18.34
CA LYS A 10 17.33 -21.81 17.92
C LYS A 10 18.31 -20.63 17.90
N LEU A 11 17.80 -19.41 17.73
CA LEU A 11 18.60 -18.18 17.73
C LEU A 11 18.76 -17.62 19.15
N LEU A 12 17.83 -17.91 20.07
CA LEU A 12 17.93 -17.42 21.44
C LEU A 12 19.11 -18.08 22.17
N PRO A 13 19.71 -17.37 23.15
CA PRO A 13 20.76 -17.93 23.98
C PRO A 13 20.23 -19.19 24.69
N ASN A 14 20.91 -20.33 24.47
CA ASN A 14 20.65 -21.62 25.12
C ASN A 14 21.01 -21.59 26.62
N LYS A 15 20.42 -20.66 27.38
CA LYS A 15 20.58 -20.53 28.82
C LYS A 15 19.42 -21.20 29.55
N ARG A 16 19.69 -21.68 30.78
CA ARG A 16 18.68 -22.12 31.75
C ARG A 16 17.59 -21.04 31.93
N PRO A 17 16.35 -21.39 32.30
CA PRO A 17 15.24 -20.43 32.39
C PRO A 17 15.50 -19.37 33.47
N CYS A 18 16.11 -18.26 33.07
CA CYS A 18 16.46 -17.12 33.92
C CYS A 18 15.23 -16.29 34.30
N ARG A 19 14.20 -16.26 33.44
CA ARG A 19 12.97 -15.44 33.60
C ARG A 19 13.20 -13.93 33.64
N ASP A 20 14.40 -13.46 33.32
CA ASP A 20 14.75 -12.03 33.30
C ASP A 20 13.91 -11.21 32.31
N CYS A 21 13.39 -11.84 31.26
CA CYS A 21 12.47 -11.22 30.29
C CYS A 21 10.98 -11.29 30.69
N GLY A 22 10.67 -11.80 31.89
CA GLY A 22 9.31 -11.99 32.40
C GLY A 22 8.57 -13.22 31.84
N PHE A 23 9.22 -14.03 31.00
CA PHE A 23 8.64 -15.26 30.44
C PHE A 23 9.15 -16.50 31.17
N PRO A 24 8.33 -17.54 31.34
CA PRO A 24 8.70 -18.74 32.09
C PRO A 24 9.83 -19.55 31.44
N THR A 25 9.95 -19.48 30.11
CA THR A 25 10.99 -20.17 29.31
C THR A 25 11.37 -19.34 28.08
N CYS A 26 12.56 -19.59 27.50
CA CYS A 26 12.96 -19.00 26.23
C CYS A 26 12.02 -19.40 25.07
N PHE A 27 11.41 -20.60 25.14
CA PHE A 27 10.40 -21.03 24.17
C PHE A 27 9.12 -20.19 24.26
N ALA A 28 8.64 -19.90 25.47
CA ALA A 28 7.48 -19.03 25.66
C ALA A 28 7.76 -17.61 25.15
N PHE A 29 8.97 -17.09 25.39
CA PHE A 29 9.40 -15.81 24.83
C PHE A 29 9.44 -15.82 23.31
N ALA A 30 10.03 -16.85 22.69
CA ALA A 30 10.09 -16.99 21.23
C ALA A 30 8.70 -17.10 20.58
N MET A 31 7.76 -17.82 21.21
CA MET A 31 6.38 -17.88 20.72
C MET A 31 5.69 -16.52 20.80
N LYS A 32 5.94 -15.75 21.88
CA LYS A 32 5.40 -14.39 21.99
C LYS A 32 6.02 -13.42 21.00
N LEU A 33 7.33 -13.51 20.75
CA LEU A 33 8.01 -12.78 19.67
C LEU A 33 7.41 -13.11 18.30
N ALA A 34 7.26 -14.40 17.97
CA ALA A 34 6.68 -14.84 16.69
C ALA A 34 5.23 -14.35 16.47
N SER A 35 4.47 -14.16 17.55
CA SER A 35 3.11 -13.63 17.51
C SER A 35 3.01 -12.09 17.57
N GLY A 36 4.14 -11.37 17.66
CA GLY A 36 4.17 -9.91 17.83
C GLY A 36 3.79 -9.41 19.23
N GLY A 37 3.63 -10.29 20.22
CA GLY A 37 3.24 -9.95 21.59
C GLY A 37 4.40 -9.55 22.52
N ALA A 38 5.63 -9.50 22.00
CA ALA A 38 6.83 -9.07 22.72
C ALA A 38 7.84 -8.48 21.74
N THR A 39 8.77 -7.66 22.26
CA THR A 39 9.92 -7.14 21.51
C THR A 39 11.20 -7.85 21.93
N VAL A 40 12.19 -7.87 21.02
CA VAL A 40 13.50 -8.51 21.26
C VAL A 40 14.23 -7.86 22.44
N ASP A 41 13.95 -6.59 22.72
CA ASP A 41 14.51 -5.81 23.83
C ASP A 41 14.31 -6.40 25.21
N LYS A 42 13.23 -7.19 25.40
CA LYS A 42 12.91 -7.75 26.70
C LYS A 42 13.94 -8.76 27.20
N CYS A 43 14.80 -9.30 26.32
CA CYS A 43 15.83 -10.24 26.73
C CYS A 43 17.21 -9.55 26.78
N PRO A 44 17.79 -9.34 27.99
CA PRO A 44 19.09 -8.68 28.13
C PRO A 44 20.26 -9.56 27.67
N HIS A 45 20.02 -10.86 27.44
CA HIS A 45 21.07 -11.84 27.12
C HIS A 45 21.26 -12.08 25.62
N ILE A 46 20.54 -11.36 24.75
CA ILE A 46 20.68 -11.49 23.30
C ILE A 46 21.85 -10.66 22.81
N SER A 47 22.79 -11.29 22.10
CA SER A 47 23.90 -10.56 21.48
C SER A 47 23.39 -9.62 20.37
N PRO A 48 24.08 -8.50 20.10
CA PRO A 48 23.68 -7.56 19.04
C PRO A 48 23.48 -8.23 17.67
N GLU A 49 24.31 -9.21 17.32
CA GLU A 49 24.21 -9.95 16.06
C GLU A 49 22.94 -10.81 15.97
N ILE A 50 22.59 -11.52 17.05
CA ILE A 50 21.39 -12.36 17.11
C ILE A 50 20.15 -11.47 17.09
N ARG A 51 20.20 -10.34 17.80
CA ARG A 51 19.14 -9.33 17.80
C ARG A 51 18.82 -8.86 16.39
N ALA A 52 19.83 -8.44 15.63
CA ALA A 52 19.64 -7.98 14.25
C ALA A 52 19.00 -9.07 13.36
N LYS A 53 19.43 -10.34 13.50
CA LYS A 53 18.83 -11.46 12.76
C LYS A 53 17.37 -11.70 13.13
N ILE A 54 17.03 -11.64 14.42
CA ILE A 54 15.64 -11.81 14.88
C ILE A 54 14.79 -10.65 14.38
N GLU A 55 15.26 -9.42 14.49
CA GLU A 55 14.57 -8.23 14.00
C GLU A 55 14.30 -8.33 12.50
N GLU A 56 15.29 -8.74 11.70
CA GLU A 56 15.13 -8.95 10.25
C GLU A 56 14.06 -10.00 9.90
N LEU A 57 14.02 -11.11 10.65
CA LEU A 57 13.00 -12.16 10.49
C LEU A 57 11.60 -11.68 10.88
N LEU A 58 11.50 -10.79 11.87
CA LEU A 58 10.23 -10.25 12.34
C LEU A 58 9.67 -9.15 11.45
N ILE A 59 10.47 -8.57 10.53
CA ILE A 59 9.96 -7.58 9.56
C ILE A 59 8.86 -8.24 8.71
N PRO A 60 7.61 -7.73 8.75
CA PRO A 60 6.52 -8.27 7.95
C PRO A 60 6.90 -8.36 6.46
N PRO A 61 6.56 -9.46 5.76
CA PRO A 61 6.94 -9.65 4.36
C PRO A 61 6.37 -8.55 3.46
N MET A 62 5.14 -8.11 3.75
CA MET A 62 4.45 -7.03 3.05
C MET A 62 4.41 -5.79 3.94
N LYS A 63 4.77 -4.65 3.37
CA LYS A 63 4.69 -3.35 4.02
C LYS A 63 3.24 -2.92 4.23
N PHE A 64 3.08 -2.07 5.24
CA PHE A 64 1.84 -1.38 5.54
C PHE A 64 1.89 0.00 4.91
N VAL A 65 0.85 0.40 4.20
CA VAL A 65 0.76 1.72 3.56
C VAL A 65 -0.57 2.36 3.94
N THR A 66 -0.50 3.65 4.29
CA THR A 66 -1.67 4.47 4.59
C THR A 66 -1.87 5.50 3.49
N ILE A 67 -3.09 5.63 2.99
CA ILE A 67 -3.50 6.65 2.02
C ILE A 67 -4.58 7.48 2.70
N GLY A 68 -4.40 8.79 2.82
CA GLY A 68 -5.31 9.62 3.60
C GLY A 68 -4.84 9.95 5.00
N THR A 69 -5.57 10.86 5.63
CA THR A 69 -5.42 11.23 7.05
C THR A 69 -6.79 11.17 7.74
N GLY A 70 -6.81 11.19 9.08
CA GLY A 70 -8.05 11.20 9.86
C GLY A 70 -8.81 9.87 9.86
N GLU A 71 -10.13 9.95 10.05
CA GLU A 71 -11.02 8.78 10.18
C GLU A 71 -11.30 8.06 8.86
N ASN A 72 -11.10 8.76 7.72
CA ASN A 72 -11.37 8.24 6.39
C ASN A 72 -10.12 7.68 5.70
N LYS A 73 -8.97 7.62 6.40
CA LYS A 73 -7.74 7.03 5.86
C LYS A 73 -7.96 5.56 5.48
N LEU A 74 -7.34 5.16 4.39
CA LEU A 74 -7.28 3.77 3.95
C LEU A 74 -5.95 3.16 4.36
N GLU A 75 -6.02 2.02 5.03
CA GLU A 75 -4.88 1.24 5.47
C GLU A 75 -4.83 -0.07 4.69
N ILE A 76 -3.75 -0.32 3.95
CA ILE A 76 -3.58 -1.50 3.09
C ILE A 76 -2.20 -2.15 3.30
N GLY A 77 -2.10 -3.43 2.96
CA GLY A 77 -0.86 -4.21 3.09
C GLY A 77 -0.77 -4.94 4.43
N ASN A 78 0.45 -5.18 4.93
CA ASN A 78 0.70 -5.98 6.15
C ASN A 78 -0.01 -7.34 6.18
N GLU A 79 -0.12 -7.95 5.02
CA GLU A 79 -0.78 -9.22 4.85
C GLU A 79 0.18 -10.39 5.06
N GLU A 80 -0.32 -11.52 5.55
CA GLU A 80 0.53 -12.66 5.96
C GLU A 80 0.25 -13.96 5.21
N VAL A 81 -0.91 -14.09 4.56
CA VAL A 81 -1.37 -15.37 3.97
C VAL A 81 -1.83 -15.23 2.53
N ILE A 82 -1.76 -16.33 1.80
CA ILE A 82 -2.32 -16.42 0.44
C ILE A 82 -3.79 -16.80 0.53
N TYR A 83 -4.12 -17.75 1.42
CA TYR A 83 -5.46 -18.27 1.55
C TYR A 83 -6.07 -17.87 2.89
N ARG A 84 -7.29 -17.34 2.85
CA ARG A 84 -8.04 -16.89 4.04
C ARG A 84 -8.34 -17.98 5.08
N HIS A 85 -8.21 -19.26 4.72
CA HIS A 85 -8.38 -20.37 5.65
C HIS A 85 -7.10 -20.69 6.44
N GLU A 86 -5.93 -20.20 6.01
CA GLU A 86 -4.67 -20.30 6.77
C GLU A 86 -4.67 -19.29 7.93
N LYS A 87 -5.14 -18.06 7.68
CA LYS A 87 -5.35 -16.97 8.63
C LYS A 87 -6.30 -15.94 7.98
N THR A 88 -6.95 -15.10 8.77
CA THR A 88 -7.76 -14.00 8.24
C THR A 88 -6.89 -13.00 7.46
N PHE A 89 -7.40 -12.49 6.35
CA PHE A 89 -6.86 -11.28 5.71
C PHE A 89 -7.06 -10.10 6.66
N VAL A 90 -6.06 -9.22 6.75
CA VAL A 90 -5.97 -8.22 7.81
C VAL A 90 -6.63 -6.91 7.39
N HIS A 91 -6.38 -6.46 6.16
CA HIS A 91 -6.89 -5.19 5.66
C HIS A 91 -7.81 -5.40 4.46
N GLU A 92 -8.97 -4.76 4.50
CA GLU A 92 -9.91 -4.76 3.39
C GLU A 92 -9.34 -3.98 2.19
N PRO A 93 -9.56 -4.43 0.94
CA PRO A 93 -9.12 -3.68 -0.23
C PRO A 93 -9.89 -2.36 -0.35
N GLY A 94 -9.17 -1.28 -0.62
CA GLY A 94 -9.80 0.01 -0.90
C GLY A 94 -10.48 0.05 -2.27
N ILE A 95 -11.70 0.56 -2.31
CA ILE A 95 -12.44 0.81 -3.55
C ILE A 95 -12.33 2.29 -3.88
N ALA A 96 -11.72 2.59 -5.03
CA ALA A 96 -11.58 3.93 -5.57
C ALA A 96 -12.58 4.19 -6.72
N LEU A 97 -13.16 5.38 -6.75
CA LEU A 97 -14.04 5.81 -7.84
C LEU A 97 -13.31 6.80 -8.75
N LEU A 98 -13.18 6.42 -10.03
CA LEU A 98 -12.52 7.23 -11.05
C LEU A 98 -13.40 8.42 -11.45
N VAL A 99 -12.80 9.60 -11.57
CA VAL A 99 -13.43 10.80 -12.12
C VAL A 99 -12.45 11.41 -13.13
N SER A 100 -12.80 11.37 -14.42
CA SER A 100 -11.97 11.93 -15.48
C SER A 100 -12.21 13.43 -15.60
N ASP A 101 -11.15 14.20 -15.83
CA ASP A 101 -11.25 15.65 -16.03
C ASP A 101 -11.79 16.05 -17.41
N LYS A 102 -11.92 15.07 -18.31
CA LYS A 102 -12.58 15.18 -19.62
C LYS A 102 -14.10 15.19 -19.52
N GLU A 103 -14.67 14.68 -18.42
CA GLU A 103 -16.10 14.76 -18.16
C GLU A 103 -16.54 16.23 -18.01
N SER A 104 -17.78 16.52 -18.39
CA SER A 104 -18.41 17.82 -18.20
C SER A 104 -18.59 18.17 -16.72
N ASP A 105 -18.76 19.46 -16.41
CA ASP A 105 -18.97 19.89 -15.02
C ASP A 105 -20.28 19.38 -14.42
N GLU A 106 -21.29 19.14 -15.26
CA GLU A 106 -22.56 18.50 -14.90
C GLU A 106 -22.36 17.02 -14.54
N GLU A 107 -21.57 16.28 -15.34
CA GLU A 107 -21.26 14.87 -15.09
C GLU A 107 -20.48 14.69 -13.79
N ILE A 108 -19.46 15.52 -13.57
CA ILE A 108 -18.66 15.51 -12.33
C ILE A 108 -19.55 15.85 -11.13
N GLN A 109 -20.44 16.84 -11.25
CA GLN A 109 -21.40 17.15 -10.18
C GLN A 109 -22.33 15.97 -9.89
N GLY A 110 -22.79 15.31 -10.95
CA GLY A 110 -23.60 14.11 -10.88
C GLY A 110 -22.86 12.98 -10.16
N ALA A 111 -21.60 12.75 -10.51
CA ALA A 111 -20.74 11.76 -9.86
C ALA A 111 -20.59 12.07 -8.37
N ILE A 112 -20.21 13.30 -7.99
CA ILE A 112 -20.11 13.73 -6.59
C ILE A 112 -21.41 13.46 -5.83
N SER A 113 -22.55 13.79 -6.44
CA SER A 113 -23.87 13.61 -5.84
C SER A 113 -24.23 12.13 -5.65
N ARG A 114 -23.84 11.26 -6.60
CA ARG A 114 -24.00 9.81 -6.46
C ARG A 114 -23.10 9.26 -5.36
N ILE A 115 -21.83 9.64 -5.33
CA ILE A 115 -20.85 9.15 -4.34
C ILE A 115 -21.29 9.46 -2.91
N ARG A 116 -21.83 10.66 -2.66
CA ARG A 116 -22.38 11.02 -1.33
C ARG A 116 -23.55 10.14 -0.90
N LYS A 117 -24.30 9.56 -1.85
CA LYS A 117 -25.43 8.67 -1.60
C LYS A 117 -25.04 7.19 -1.56
N LEU A 118 -23.87 6.82 -2.09
CA LEU A 118 -23.36 5.46 -2.12
C LEU A 118 -22.79 5.06 -0.75
N HIS A 119 -23.67 5.02 0.25
CA HIS A 119 -23.39 4.53 1.59
C HIS A 119 -24.51 3.57 2.03
N TYR A 120 -24.15 2.33 2.36
CA TYR A 120 -25.13 1.30 2.69
C TYR A 120 -24.80 0.70 4.04
N ALA A 121 -25.76 0.76 4.98
CA ALA A 121 -25.65 0.00 6.21
C ALA A 121 -25.88 -1.48 5.91
N TRP A 122 -24.87 -2.30 6.20
CA TRP A 122 -24.91 -3.75 6.01
C TRP A 122 -24.37 -4.44 7.26
N VAL A 123 -25.27 -5.06 8.03
CA VAL A 123 -24.94 -5.89 9.21
C VAL A 123 -23.93 -5.21 10.16
N GLY A 124 -24.22 -3.97 10.54
CA GLY A 124 -23.35 -3.20 11.47
C GLY A 124 -22.13 -2.52 10.84
N THR A 125 -21.91 -2.70 9.54
CA THR A 125 -20.84 -2.05 8.77
C THR A 125 -21.44 -1.04 7.78
N MET A 126 -20.73 0.07 7.53
CA MET A 126 -21.09 1.02 6.49
C MET A 126 -20.28 0.74 5.22
N LEU A 127 -20.93 0.20 4.18
CA LEU A 127 -20.32 0.01 2.88
C LEU A 127 -20.29 1.35 2.13
N ARG A 128 -19.10 1.79 1.74
CA ARG A 128 -18.89 3.02 0.96
C ARG A 128 -17.60 2.88 0.15
N ALA A 129 -17.44 3.72 -0.87
CA ALA A 129 -16.13 3.90 -1.49
C ALA A 129 -15.13 4.47 -0.49
N ASN A 130 -13.88 4.00 -0.58
CA ASN A 130 -12.80 4.43 0.31
C ASN A 130 -12.03 5.61 -0.25
N LEU A 131 -11.94 5.72 -1.59
CA LEU A 131 -11.04 6.65 -2.27
C LEU A 131 -11.73 7.31 -3.46
N LEU A 132 -11.23 8.49 -3.84
CA LEU A 132 -11.53 9.14 -5.11
C LEU A 132 -10.29 9.15 -6.00
N ALA A 133 -10.46 8.90 -7.29
CA ALA A 133 -9.38 8.83 -8.24
C ALA A 133 -9.56 9.88 -9.36
N PRO A 134 -9.18 11.16 -9.14
CA PRO A 134 -9.12 12.13 -10.22
C PRO A 134 -8.10 11.71 -11.27
N TYR A 135 -8.54 11.64 -12.52
CA TYR A 135 -7.75 11.18 -13.65
C TYR A 135 -7.53 12.29 -14.67
N PHE A 136 -6.25 12.55 -14.98
CA PHE A 136 -5.85 13.50 -15.99
C PHE A 136 -5.87 12.86 -17.38
N GLU A 137 -6.94 13.08 -18.12
CA GLU A 137 -7.14 12.57 -19.48
C GLU A 137 -7.22 13.72 -20.52
N SER A 138 -7.67 14.90 -20.10
CA SER A 138 -7.98 16.02 -21.01
C SER A 138 -6.75 16.69 -21.65
N GLY A 139 -5.59 16.61 -21.00
CA GLY A 139 -4.40 17.39 -21.37
C GLY A 139 -4.40 18.85 -20.89
N ASP A 140 -5.48 19.31 -20.25
CA ASP A 140 -5.62 20.66 -19.70
C ASP A 140 -5.29 20.70 -18.19
N LYS A 141 -4.08 21.17 -17.86
CA LYS A 141 -3.60 21.27 -16.47
C LYS A 141 -4.52 22.12 -15.57
N PRO A 142 -4.89 23.36 -15.94
CA PRO A 142 -5.89 24.14 -15.20
C PRO A 142 -7.20 23.39 -14.94
N ARG A 143 -7.73 22.69 -15.94
CA ARG A 143 -8.96 21.89 -15.80
C ARG A 143 -8.80 20.79 -14.77
N PHE A 144 -7.72 20.00 -14.86
CA PHE A 144 -7.44 18.92 -13.91
C PHE A 144 -7.35 19.42 -12.47
N ILE A 145 -6.62 20.52 -12.27
CA ILE A 145 -6.46 21.14 -10.97
C ILE A 145 -7.80 21.63 -10.39
N ALA A 146 -8.68 22.19 -11.23
CA ALA A 146 -10.03 22.57 -10.81
C ALA A 146 -10.87 21.36 -10.36
N VAL A 147 -10.80 20.25 -11.10
CA VAL A 147 -11.49 19.00 -10.74
C VAL A 147 -10.98 18.44 -9.42
N VAL A 148 -9.66 18.39 -9.22
CA VAL A 148 -9.05 17.91 -7.97
C VAL A 148 -9.49 18.75 -6.77
N LYS A 149 -9.48 20.09 -6.89
CA LYS A 149 -9.98 20.99 -5.84
C LYS A 149 -11.45 20.74 -5.53
N ARG A 150 -12.28 20.65 -6.56
CA ARG A 150 -13.72 20.42 -6.43
C ARG A 150 -14.02 19.10 -5.71
N LEU A 151 -13.32 18.02 -6.05
CA LEU A 151 -13.46 16.73 -5.37
C LEU A 151 -13.03 16.80 -3.91
N ARG A 152 -11.87 17.42 -3.64
CA ARG A 152 -11.35 17.62 -2.28
C ARG A 152 -12.35 18.38 -1.40
N GLU A 153 -12.91 19.48 -1.89
CA GLU A 153 -13.86 20.32 -1.16
C GLU A 153 -15.23 19.65 -1.00
N SER A 154 -15.63 18.82 -1.97
CA SER A 154 -16.96 18.22 -1.99
C SER A 154 -17.06 16.96 -1.12
N ILE A 155 -15.99 16.17 -1.02
CA ILE A 155 -16.04 14.85 -0.40
C ILE A 155 -14.80 14.68 0.47
N ASP A 156 -15.02 14.29 1.72
CA ASP A 156 -13.95 13.99 2.68
C ASP A 156 -13.50 12.53 2.54
N LEU A 157 -12.93 12.19 1.38
CA LEU A 157 -12.26 10.92 1.12
C LEU A 157 -10.81 11.18 0.69
N PRO A 158 -9.87 10.25 0.98
CA PRO A 158 -8.54 10.29 0.42
C PRO A 158 -8.54 10.14 -1.11
N LEU A 159 -7.46 10.60 -1.72
CA LEU A 159 -7.35 10.71 -3.18
C LEU A 159 -6.23 9.82 -3.72
N VAL A 160 -6.46 9.26 -4.90
CA VAL A 160 -5.44 8.67 -5.76
C VAL A 160 -5.34 9.54 -7.02
N ILE A 161 -4.31 10.37 -7.11
CA ILE A 161 -4.12 11.30 -8.21
C ILE A 161 -3.47 10.54 -9.36
N ILE A 162 -4.16 10.47 -10.51
CA ILE A 162 -3.72 9.71 -11.68
C ILE A 162 -3.34 10.68 -12.80
N SER A 163 -2.05 10.77 -13.15
CA SER A 163 -1.56 11.63 -14.24
C SER A 163 -0.19 11.17 -14.75
N GLU A 164 -0.06 10.96 -16.06
CA GLU A 164 1.23 10.73 -16.73
C GLU A 164 2.10 12.00 -16.79
N ASP A 165 1.48 13.18 -16.76
CA ASP A 165 2.20 14.46 -16.71
C ASP A 165 2.66 14.73 -15.28
N ALA A 166 3.98 14.77 -15.08
CA ALA A 166 4.59 14.96 -13.77
C ALA A 166 4.29 16.34 -13.16
N GLU A 167 4.16 17.39 -13.96
CA GLU A 167 3.84 18.72 -13.43
C GLU A 167 2.40 18.76 -12.91
N ALA A 168 1.45 18.22 -13.67
CA ALA A 168 0.05 18.10 -13.27
C ALA A 168 -0.08 17.23 -12.00
N LEU A 169 0.63 16.09 -11.95
CA LEU A 169 0.62 15.16 -10.84
C LEU A 169 1.08 15.84 -9.53
N PHE A 170 2.24 16.50 -9.56
CA PHE A 170 2.79 17.15 -8.36
C PHE A 170 2.06 18.44 -7.98
N ALA A 171 1.53 19.19 -8.95
CA ALA A 171 0.67 20.34 -8.66
C ALA A 171 -0.64 19.92 -7.96
N ALA A 172 -1.27 18.84 -8.43
CA ALA A 172 -2.45 18.27 -7.78
C ALA A 172 -2.14 17.70 -6.39
N ARG A 173 -0.98 17.05 -6.23
CA ARG A 173 -0.50 16.57 -4.92
C ARG A 173 -0.39 17.70 -3.93
N ASP A 174 0.22 18.82 -4.32
CA ASP A 174 0.47 19.96 -3.44
C ASP A 174 -0.83 20.61 -2.92
N ILE A 175 -1.89 20.59 -3.71
CA ILE A 175 -3.22 21.08 -3.32
C ILE A 175 -3.87 20.21 -2.25
N CYS A 176 -3.57 18.91 -2.27
CA CYS A 176 -4.18 17.90 -1.42
C CYS A 176 -3.21 17.36 -0.36
N ALA A 177 -2.07 18.00 -0.14
CA ALA A 177 -0.98 17.47 0.66
C ALA A 177 -1.38 17.17 2.13
N ASP A 178 -2.34 17.93 2.67
CA ASP A 178 -2.95 17.72 3.99
C ASP A 178 -3.67 16.38 4.14
N ARG A 179 -4.12 15.80 3.02
CA ARG A 179 -4.80 14.51 2.96
C ARG A 179 -3.89 13.34 2.57
N GLN A 180 -2.58 13.53 2.47
CA GLN A 180 -1.62 12.47 2.06
C GLN A 180 -2.15 11.59 0.90
N PRO A 181 -2.38 12.18 -0.29
CA PRO A 181 -2.93 11.45 -1.43
C PRO A 181 -1.92 10.42 -1.94
N LEU A 182 -2.38 9.36 -2.61
CA LEU A 182 -1.50 8.50 -3.40
C LEU A 182 -1.24 9.18 -4.75
N ILE A 183 0.02 9.38 -5.14
CA ILE A 183 0.36 9.84 -6.49
C ILE A 183 0.63 8.66 -7.41
N TYR A 184 0.13 8.69 -8.63
CA TYR A 184 0.29 7.61 -9.60
C TYR A 184 0.22 8.14 -11.05
N PRO A 185 0.97 7.57 -12.01
CA PRO A 185 2.01 6.56 -11.83
C PRO A 185 3.42 7.17 -11.69
N ILE A 186 4.25 6.56 -10.85
CA ILE A 186 5.71 6.70 -10.93
C ILE A 186 6.26 5.52 -11.73
N THR A 187 6.95 5.83 -12.83
CA THR A 187 7.44 4.88 -13.83
C THR A 187 8.94 5.04 -14.03
N GLN A 188 9.52 4.21 -14.90
CA GLN A 188 10.95 4.29 -15.23
C GLN A 188 11.33 5.63 -15.88
N GLU A 189 10.40 6.26 -16.60
CA GLU A 189 10.63 7.54 -17.30
C GLU A 189 10.66 8.73 -16.34
N ASN A 190 9.86 8.73 -15.27
CA ASN A 190 9.69 9.91 -14.42
C ASN A 190 10.35 9.80 -13.02
N ILE A 191 10.78 8.60 -12.61
CA ILE A 191 11.31 8.32 -11.26
C ILE A 191 12.41 9.28 -10.81
N ASP A 192 13.35 9.65 -11.68
CA ASP A 192 14.48 10.52 -11.34
C ASP A 192 14.03 11.95 -11.00
N THR A 193 12.99 12.44 -11.67
CA THR A 193 12.41 13.76 -11.39
C THR A 193 11.44 13.72 -10.22
N ALA A 194 10.83 12.57 -9.96
CA ALA A 194 9.86 12.37 -8.90
C ALA A 194 10.51 12.25 -7.51
N ILE A 195 11.63 11.52 -7.38
CA ILE A 195 12.33 11.30 -6.11
C ILE A 195 12.56 12.59 -5.30
N PRO A 196 13.17 13.66 -5.84
CA PRO A 196 13.41 14.88 -5.06
C PRO A 196 12.10 15.53 -4.58
N LYS A 197 11.05 15.55 -5.42
CA LYS A 197 9.75 16.13 -5.11
C LYS A 197 8.97 15.35 -4.04
N ILE A 198 9.14 14.03 -4.00
CA ILE A 198 8.56 13.14 -2.98
C ILE A 198 9.34 13.28 -1.66
N LYS A 199 10.67 13.43 -1.72
CA LYS A 199 11.49 13.68 -0.52
C LYS A 199 11.15 15.00 0.17
N GLU A 200 10.91 16.05 -0.62
CA GLU A 200 10.54 17.36 -0.08
C GLU A 200 9.23 17.32 0.70
N LYS A 201 8.26 16.57 0.18
CA LYS A 201 6.94 16.40 0.79
C LYS A 201 6.56 14.91 0.72
N PRO A 202 6.81 14.13 1.79
CA PRO A 202 6.54 12.69 1.80
C PRO A 202 5.09 12.38 1.43
N THR A 203 4.90 11.44 0.51
CA THR A 203 3.59 11.09 -0.04
C THR A 203 3.63 9.63 -0.50
N PRO A 204 2.59 8.82 -0.26
CA PRO A 204 2.50 7.46 -0.81
C PRO A 204 2.60 7.47 -2.34
N VAL A 205 3.25 6.44 -2.89
CA VAL A 205 3.58 6.37 -4.32
C VAL A 205 3.03 5.10 -4.97
N GLY A 206 2.21 5.29 -6.00
CA GLY A 206 1.82 4.22 -6.92
C GLY A 206 2.89 4.04 -8.01
N VAL A 207 3.49 2.86 -8.07
CA VAL A 207 4.58 2.52 -9.00
C VAL A 207 4.01 1.64 -10.10
N ARG A 208 4.21 2.03 -11.37
CA ARG A 208 3.81 1.23 -12.53
C ARG A 208 5.03 0.80 -13.34
N ALA A 209 5.04 -0.47 -13.74
CA ALA A 209 5.97 -1.03 -14.72
C ALA A 209 5.18 -1.82 -15.80
N GLU A 210 5.85 -2.25 -16.87
CA GLU A 210 5.26 -3.13 -17.90
C GLU A 210 5.31 -4.62 -17.53
N SER A 211 5.88 -4.98 -16.38
CA SER A 211 5.92 -6.35 -15.86
C SER A 211 6.22 -6.40 -14.35
N VAL A 212 6.03 -7.59 -13.75
CA VAL A 212 6.41 -7.85 -12.35
C VAL A 212 7.91 -7.65 -12.12
N GLU A 213 8.76 -8.03 -13.08
CA GLU A 213 10.21 -7.81 -13.03
C GLU A 213 10.56 -6.32 -13.07
N GLY A 214 9.85 -5.54 -13.89
CA GLY A 214 10.05 -4.09 -13.97
C GLY A 214 9.73 -3.37 -12.66
N LEU A 215 8.83 -3.90 -11.83
CA LEU A 215 8.57 -3.35 -10.49
C LEU A 215 9.80 -3.46 -9.56
N VAL A 216 10.64 -4.48 -9.73
CA VAL A 216 11.80 -4.73 -8.86
C VAL A 216 12.83 -3.61 -8.98
N SER A 217 13.10 -3.12 -10.19
CA SER A 217 14.05 -2.02 -10.39
C SER A 217 13.54 -0.72 -9.77
N LEU A 218 12.25 -0.40 -9.97
CA LEU A 218 11.63 0.83 -9.47
C LEU A 218 11.57 0.85 -7.93
N THR A 219 11.07 -0.23 -7.33
CA THR A 219 10.97 -0.35 -5.86
C THR A 219 12.34 -0.31 -5.19
N THR A 220 13.35 -0.95 -5.78
CA THR A 220 14.73 -0.91 -5.27
C THR A 220 15.30 0.51 -5.30
N LYS A 221 15.07 1.24 -6.40
CA LYS A 221 15.56 2.62 -6.56
C LYS A 221 14.86 3.61 -5.62
N LEU A 222 13.54 3.48 -5.45
CA LEU A 222 12.77 4.30 -4.51
C LEU A 222 13.20 4.02 -3.07
N LYS A 223 13.36 2.75 -2.69
CA LYS A 223 13.82 2.36 -1.36
C LYS A 223 15.24 2.83 -1.06
N ALA A 224 16.17 2.73 -2.01
CA ALA A 224 17.51 3.27 -1.88
C ALA A 224 17.50 4.80 -1.70
N SER A 225 16.45 5.46 -2.20
CA SER A 225 16.21 6.88 -1.99
C SER A 225 15.46 7.19 -0.69
N GLY A 226 15.13 6.20 0.15
CA GLY A 226 14.39 6.39 1.40
C GLY A 226 12.88 6.55 1.23
N ILE A 227 12.32 6.21 0.07
CA ILE A 227 10.89 6.22 -0.21
C ILE A 227 10.39 4.76 -0.15
N ASP A 228 9.59 4.43 0.86
CA ASP A 228 9.17 3.05 1.16
C ASP A 228 7.64 2.88 1.23
N ASP A 229 6.87 3.97 1.12
CA ASP A 229 5.40 3.94 1.07
C ASP A 229 4.92 3.72 -0.37
N LEU A 230 5.04 2.48 -0.84
CA LEU A 230 4.81 2.11 -2.24
C LEU A 230 3.55 1.25 -2.43
N VAL A 231 2.86 1.44 -3.54
CA VAL A 231 1.77 0.57 -4.01
C VAL A 231 2.07 0.15 -5.45
N LEU A 232 1.96 -1.15 -5.75
CA LEU A 232 2.47 -1.72 -7.00
C LEU A 232 1.36 -1.90 -8.05
N ASP A 233 1.66 -1.51 -9.29
CA ASP A 233 0.91 -1.86 -10.49
C ASP A 233 1.84 -2.57 -11.49
N PRO A 234 1.66 -3.87 -11.76
CA PRO A 234 2.47 -4.61 -12.73
C PRO A 234 2.18 -4.23 -14.20
N GLY A 235 1.24 -3.31 -14.48
CA GLY A 235 0.90 -2.86 -15.82
C GLY A 235 0.12 -3.89 -16.64
N SER A 236 -0.56 -4.81 -15.96
CA SER A 236 -1.42 -5.81 -16.60
C SER A 236 -2.51 -5.14 -17.44
N LYS A 237 -2.81 -5.67 -18.62
CA LYS A 237 -3.78 -5.06 -19.57
C LYS A 237 -5.10 -5.82 -19.61
N THR A 238 -5.09 -7.10 -19.20
CA THR A 238 -6.27 -7.96 -19.17
C THR A 238 -6.56 -8.50 -17.78
N MET A 239 -7.80 -8.91 -17.51
CA MET A 239 -8.20 -9.49 -16.22
C MET A 239 -7.40 -10.77 -15.88
N LEU A 240 -7.07 -11.58 -16.89
CA LEU A 240 -6.26 -12.80 -16.69
C LEU A 240 -4.82 -12.45 -16.28
N GLU A 241 -4.21 -11.45 -16.91
CA GLU A 241 -2.90 -10.95 -16.52
C GLU A 241 -2.91 -10.40 -15.10
N VAL A 242 -3.95 -9.62 -14.73
CA VAL A 242 -4.08 -9.11 -13.35
C VAL A 242 -4.10 -10.26 -12.36
N ILE A 243 -4.93 -11.29 -12.55
CA ILE A 243 -5.00 -12.42 -11.62
C ILE A 243 -3.64 -13.12 -11.52
N ARG A 244 -2.96 -13.35 -12.65
CA ARG A 244 -1.63 -13.96 -12.70
C ARG A 244 -0.61 -13.12 -11.93
N ASP A 245 -0.49 -11.85 -12.25
CA ASP A 245 0.56 -10.97 -11.74
C ASP A 245 0.35 -10.67 -10.24
N GLN A 246 -0.89 -10.44 -9.82
CA GLN A 246 -1.26 -10.31 -8.40
C GLN A 246 -0.92 -11.57 -7.60
N THR A 247 -1.18 -12.76 -8.17
CA THR A 247 -0.83 -14.04 -7.54
C THR A 247 0.69 -14.20 -7.43
N LEU A 248 1.45 -13.83 -8.47
CA LEU A 248 2.92 -13.91 -8.47
C LEU A 248 3.52 -12.98 -7.42
N ILE A 249 3.09 -11.71 -7.38
CA ILE A 249 3.53 -10.72 -6.39
C ILE A 249 3.25 -11.21 -4.97
N ARG A 250 2.02 -11.69 -4.71
CA ARG A 250 1.61 -12.18 -3.40
C ARG A 250 2.43 -13.41 -2.98
N ARG A 251 2.67 -14.36 -3.89
CA ARG A 251 3.48 -15.56 -3.62
C ARG A 251 4.94 -15.23 -3.36
N ALA A 252 5.55 -14.38 -4.18
CA ALA A 252 6.94 -13.95 -3.99
C ALA A 252 7.12 -13.25 -2.64
N THR A 253 6.19 -12.36 -2.29
CA THR A 253 6.20 -11.64 -1.02
C THR A 253 6.08 -12.58 0.18
N LEU A 254 5.07 -13.46 0.20
CA LEU A 254 4.72 -14.22 1.40
C LEU A 254 5.45 -15.56 1.57
N LYS A 255 5.81 -16.23 0.46
CA LYS A 255 6.44 -17.56 0.52
C LYS A 255 7.95 -17.50 0.33
N GLN A 256 8.45 -16.49 -0.37
CA GLN A 256 9.88 -16.31 -0.64
C GLN A 256 10.48 -15.11 0.12
N THR A 257 9.65 -14.33 0.83
CA THR A 257 10.09 -13.11 1.53
C THR A 257 10.80 -12.15 0.57
N PHE A 258 10.36 -12.10 -0.70
CA PHE A 258 11.01 -11.29 -1.73
C PHE A 258 10.66 -9.81 -1.55
N ARG A 259 11.50 -9.11 -0.78
CA ARG A 259 11.28 -7.74 -0.32
C ARG A 259 11.00 -6.70 -1.42
N PRO A 260 11.57 -6.76 -2.64
CA PRO A 260 11.26 -5.77 -3.67
C PRO A 260 9.78 -5.76 -4.10
N LEU A 261 9.07 -6.88 -3.96
CA LEU A 261 7.64 -6.96 -4.24
C LEU A 261 6.77 -6.89 -2.97
N GLY A 262 7.40 -6.64 -1.82
CA GLY A 262 6.79 -6.68 -0.49
C GLY A 262 5.93 -5.47 -0.16
N TYR A 263 5.04 -5.07 -1.06
CA TYR A 263 4.18 -3.90 -0.94
C TYR A 263 2.75 -4.27 -1.36
N PRO A 264 1.73 -3.51 -0.92
CA PRO A 264 0.37 -3.66 -1.44
C PRO A 264 0.33 -3.36 -2.94
N THR A 265 -0.72 -3.84 -3.61
CA THR A 265 -0.92 -3.70 -5.04
C THR A 265 -2.19 -2.92 -5.35
N MET A 266 -2.26 -2.36 -6.55
CA MET A 266 -3.47 -1.76 -7.11
C MET A 266 -3.80 -2.40 -8.46
N ALA A 267 -5.04 -2.24 -8.91
CA ALA A 267 -5.51 -2.69 -10.22
C ALA A 267 -6.58 -1.74 -10.74
N PHE A 268 -6.73 -1.66 -12.06
CA PHE A 268 -7.67 -0.74 -12.72
C PHE A 268 -8.70 -1.50 -13.58
N PRO A 269 -9.68 -2.19 -12.97
CA PRO A 269 -10.73 -2.87 -13.73
C PRO A 269 -11.47 -1.94 -14.72
N CYS A 270 -11.64 -0.66 -14.37
CA CYS A 270 -12.27 0.35 -15.22
C CYS A 270 -11.54 0.62 -16.54
N PHE A 271 -10.24 0.32 -16.65
CA PHE A 271 -9.48 0.45 -17.90
C PHE A 271 -9.38 -0.86 -18.69
N MET A 272 -9.76 -1.97 -18.06
CA MET A 272 -9.62 -3.33 -18.63
C MET A 272 -10.94 -3.88 -19.16
N VAL A 273 -12.05 -3.46 -18.55
CA VAL A 273 -13.38 -3.78 -19.03
C VAL A 273 -13.76 -2.71 -20.05
N ARG A 274 -13.74 -3.07 -21.33
CA ARG A 274 -14.49 -2.29 -22.32
C ARG A 274 -15.96 -2.57 -22.01
N ASP A 275 -16.74 -1.52 -21.77
CA ASP A 275 -18.19 -1.64 -21.80
C ASP A 275 -18.54 -2.30 -23.13
N ASN A 276 -19.00 -3.55 -23.05
CA ASN A 276 -19.49 -4.26 -24.20
C ASN A 276 -20.82 -3.56 -24.56
N PRO A 277 -20.95 -2.92 -25.73
CA PRO A 277 -22.20 -2.26 -26.11
C PRO A 277 -23.37 -3.24 -26.20
#